data_AF-A0A6J1W3F0-F1
#
_entry.id   AF-A0A6J1W3F0-F1
#
_cell.length_a   1.000
_cell.length_b   1.000
_cell.length_c   1.000
_cell.angle_alpha   90.00
_cell.angle_beta   90.00
_cell.angle_gamma   90.00
#
_symmetry.space_group_name_H-M   'P 1'
#
loop_
_entity.id
_entity.type
_entity.pdbx_description
1 polymer ?
#
loop_
_entity_poly.entity_id
_entity_poly.type
_entity_poly.pdbx_seq_one_letter_code
_entity_poly.pdbx_strand_id
1 'polypeptide(L)'
;ILARVFSHAALEVYLPPIQRLVSWELRGWRHRPGPVAVYASAKALTFRIAVRILLGLRLEEEQFEELSGAFEQLVENLFSLPLNVPFSGLRKGIKARDLLHTYMEKAILEKLQRKDPDAHRDALDFIINSAKEHGQDFTMQELKVTSRLDYYHALYLEIFLR
;
A
#
# COMPACT_ATOMS: atom_id res chain seq x y z
N ILE A 1 -7.19 1.52 -15.40
CA ILE A 1 -6.74 2.39 -14.28
C ILE A 1 -5.31 2.06 -13.85
N LEU A 2 -5.02 0.84 -13.38
CA LEU A 2 -3.68 0.44 -12.90
C LEU A 2 -2.53 0.67 -13.91
N ALA A 3 -2.73 0.37 -15.19
CA ALA A 3 -1.71 0.62 -16.22
C ALA A 3 -1.29 2.10 -16.33
N ARG A 4 -2.17 3.06 -16.02
CA ARG A 4 -1.85 4.51 -16.02
C ARG A 4 -0.93 4.87 -14.84
N VAL A 5 -1.14 4.25 -13.68
CA VAL A 5 -0.31 4.42 -12.48
C VAL A 5 1.14 3.99 -12.70
N PHE A 6 1.34 2.99 -13.56
CA PHE A 6 2.68 2.49 -13.93
C PHE A 6 3.12 2.96 -15.33
N SER A 7 2.52 4.03 -15.85
CA SER A 7 2.95 4.64 -17.11
C SER A 7 4.30 5.33 -16.95
N HIS A 8 5.02 5.50 -18.05
CA HIS A 8 6.31 6.20 -18.06
C HIS A 8 6.22 7.59 -17.39
N ALA A 9 5.21 8.38 -17.74
CA ALA A 9 4.99 9.70 -17.16
C ALA A 9 4.74 9.65 -15.63
N ALA A 10 4.00 8.65 -15.14
CA ALA A 10 3.79 8.48 -13.70
C ALA A 10 5.08 8.08 -12.98
N LEU A 11 5.86 7.17 -13.56
CA LEU A 11 7.15 6.75 -13.00
C LEU A 11 8.17 7.89 -12.94
N GLU A 12 8.19 8.78 -13.94
CA GLU A 12 9.03 9.99 -13.92
C GLU A 12 8.69 10.91 -12.73
N VAL A 13 7.42 11.00 -12.35
CA VAL A 13 6.99 11.75 -11.16
C VAL A 13 7.46 11.09 -9.87
N TYR A 14 7.42 9.76 -9.79
CA TYR A 14 7.80 9.00 -8.59
C TYR A 14 9.31 8.91 -8.37
N LEU A 15 10.11 8.98 -9.43
CA LEU A 15 11.54 8.72 -9.36
C LEU A 15 12.31 9.71 -8.46
N PRO A 16 12.15 11.04 -8.56
CA PRO A 16 12.84 11.98 -7.68
C PRO A 16 12.54 11.78 -6.17
N PRO A 17 11.28 11.62 -5.70
CA PRO A 17 11.03 11.34 -4.29
C PRO A 17 11.55 9.96 -3.86
N ILE A 18 11.51 8.93 -4.73
CA ILE A 18 12.11 7.62 -4.43
C ILE A 18 13.61 7.77 -4.18
N GLN A 19 14.34 8.42 -5.09
CA GLN A 19 15.78 8.63 -4.96
C GLN A 19 16.15 9.37 -3.67
N ARG A 20 15.38 10.40 -3.30
CA ARG A 20 15.57 11.14 -2.04
C ARG A 20 15.36 10.24 -0.82
N LEU A 21 14.27 9.45 -0.80
CA LEU A 21 13.95 8.54 0.30
C LEU A 21 15.02 7.44 0.45
N VAL A 22 15.39 6.79 -0.64
CA VAL A 22 16.45 5.77 -0.67
C VAL A 22 17.77 6.35 -0.15
N SER A 23 18.16 7.53 -0.64
CA SER A 23 19.40 8.18 -0.21
C SER A 23 19.38 8.53 1.29
N TRP A 24 18.23 8.94 1.83
CA TRP A 24 18.07 9.23 3.25
C TRP A 24 18.17 7.96 4.10
N GLU A 25 17.52 6.88 3.70
CA GLU A 25 17.57 5.58 4.39
C GLU A 25 18.98 4.97 4.37
N LEU A 26 19.66 4.98 3.21
CA LEU A 26 21.04 4.51 3.10
C LEU A 26 22.01 5.30 3.98
N ARG A 27 21.81 6.62 4.12
CA ARG A 27 22.56 7.40 5.10
C ARG A 27 22.26 6.91 6.51
N GLY A 28 20.99 6.70 6.87
CA GLY A 28 20.61 6.14 8.17
C GLY A 28 21.31 4.81 8.47
N TRP A 29 21.36 3.90 7.49
CA TRP A 29 22.03 2.60 7.64
C TRP A 29 23.53 2.75 7.89
N ARG A 30 24.19 3.70 7.22
CA ARG A 30 25.63 3.98 7.42
C ARG A 30 25.96 4.50 8.82
N HIS A 31 25.06 5.26 9.44
CA HIS A 31 25.31 5.88 10.76
C HIS A 31 24.99 4.94 11.92
N ARG A 32 24.27 3.84 11.69
CA ARG A 32 23.98 2.85 12.74
C ARG A 32 25.22 1.99 13.01
N PRO A 33 25.60 1.77 14.28
CA PRO A 33 26.69 0.85 14.60
C PRO A 33 26.25 -0.60 14.35
N GLY A 34 27.15 -1.41 13.79
CA GLY A 34 26.94 -2.84 13.58
C GLY A 34 26.45 -3.23 12.18
N PRO A 35 26.24 -4.53 11.93
CA PRO A 35 25.83 -5.03 10.62
C PRO A 35 24.37 -4.65 10.29
N VAL A 36 24.10 -4.41 9.01
CA VAL A 36 22.76 -4.15 8.48
C VAL A 36 22.13 -5.45 8.00
N ALA A 37 20.94 -5.77 8.50
CA ALA A 37 20.13 -6.88 8.00
C ALA A 37 19.49 -6.50 6.65
N VAL A 38 20.26 -6.59 5.57
CA VAL A 38 19.92 -6.04 4.24
C VAL A 38 18.51 -6.42 3.77
N TYR A 39 18.11 -7.69 3.92
CA TYR A 39 16.78 -8.14 3.49
C TYR A 39 15.65 -7.43 4.25
N ALA A 40 15.71 -7.41 5.58
CA ALA A 40 14.71 -6.73 6.40
C ALA A 40 14.69 -5.22 6.14
N SER A 41 15.86 -4.60 6.02
CA SER A 41 15.98 -3.16 5.75
C SER A 41 15.46 -2.79 4.36
N ALA A 42 15.75 -3.59 3.33
CA ALA A 42 15.23 -3.38 1.98
C ALA A 42 13.71 -3.61 1.89
N LYS A 43 13.18 -4.60 2.62
CA LYS A 43 11.74 -4.85 2.73
C LYS A 43 11.02 -3.65 3.36
N ALA A 44 11.53 -3.14 4.48
CA ALA A 44 10.99 -1.94 5.13
C ALA A 44 11.08 -0.69 4.24
N LEU A 45 12.21 -0.47 3.55
CA LEU A 45 12.39 0.63 2.60
C LEU A 45 11.37 0.57 1.46
N THR A 46 11.14 -0.62 0.89
CA THR A 46 10.17 -0.82 -0.20
C THR A 46 8.75 -0.51 0.27
N PHE A 47 8.39 -0.95 1.47
CA PHE A 47 7.11 -0.61 2.08
C PHE A 47 6.97 0.89 2.33
N ARG A 48 8.03 1.56 2.82
CA ARG A 48 8.07 3.01 3.02
C ARG A 48 7.89 3.79 1.73
N ILE A 49 8.48 3.32 0.63
CA ILE A 49 8.24 3.88 -0.71
C ILE A 49 6.76 3.76 -1.07
N ALA A 50 6.17 2.56 -0.94
CA ALA A 50 4.77 2.34 -1.30
C ALA A 50 3.82 3.25 -0.49
N VAL A 51 3.97 3.27 0.83
CA VAL A 51 3.10 4.07 1.72
C VAL A 51 3.29 5.57 1.48
N ARG A 52 4.53 6.05 1.42
CA ARG A 52 4.79 7.50 1.38
C ARG A 52 4.63 8.11 -0.01
N ILE A 53 5.06 7.38 -1.05
CA ILE A 53 5.18 7.92 -2.41
C ILE A 53 4.00 7.49 -3.27
N LEU A 54 3.53 6.25 -3.14
CA LEU A 54 2.41 5.76 -3.95
C LEU A 54 1.06 6.08 -3.30
N LEU A 55 0.94 5.95 -1.97
CA LEU A 55 -0.30 6.25 -1.25
C LEU A 55 -0.35 7.68 -0.68
N GLY A 56 0.77 8.40 -0.69
CA GLY A 56 0.85 9.77 -0.15
C GLY A 56 0.69 9.86 1.37
N LEU A 57 0.75 8.73 2.09
CA LEU A 57 0.55 8.65 3.52
C LEU A 57 1.79 9.15 4.26
N ARG A 58 1.57 10.08 5.19
CA ARG A 58 2.61 10.59 6.10
C ARG A 58 2.35 10.00 7.48
N LEU A 59 3.01 8.88 7.76
CA LEU A 59 2.90 8.17 9.02
C LEU A 59 4.05 8.57 9.95
N GLU A 60 3.76 8.63 11.24
CA GLU A 60 4.79 8.60 12.28
C GLU A 60 5.42 7.20 12.34
N GLU A 61 6.60 7.08 12.96
CA GLU A 61 7.34 5.81 12.96
C GLU A 61 6.55 4.67 13.63
N GLU A 62 5.81 4.93 14.71
CA GLU A 62 4.97 3.94 15.37
C GLU A 62 3.82 3.44 14.46
N GLN A 63 3.14 4.35 13.76
CA GLN A 63 2.10 4.01 12.79
C GLN A 63 2.67 3.26 11.58
N PHE A 64 3.88 3.62 11.16
CA PHE A 64 4.57 2.93 10.08
C PHE A 64 4.86 1.48 10.47
N GLU A 65 5.42 1.24 11.66
CA GLU A 65 5.72 -0.10 12.17
C GLU A 65 4.46 -0.95 12.38
N GLU A 66 3.38 -0.35 12.88
CA GLU A 66 2.08 -1.04 13.00
C GLU A 66 1.56 -1.47 11.62
N LEU A 67 1.57 -0.54 10.65
CA LEU A 67 1.06 -0.81 9.31
C LEU A 67 1.93 -1.82 8.56
N SER A 68 3.26 -1.73 8.68
CA SER A 68 4.17 -2.70 8.08
C SER A 68 4.02 -4.07 8.72
N GLY A 69 3.90 -4.15 10.04
CA GLY A 69 3.65 -5.41 10.75
C GLY A 69 2.34 -6.06 10.33
N ALA A 70 1.28 -5.26 10.15
CA ALA A 70 0.02 -5.77 9.60
C ALA A 70 0.16 -6.25 8.15
N PHE A 71 0.89 -5.53 7.31
CA PHE A 71 1.17 -5.99 5.94
C PHE A 71 1.92 -7.32 5.92
N GLU A 72 2.93 -7.48 6.77
CA GLU A 72 3.67 -8.74 6.91
C GLU A 72 2.76 -9.88 7.38
N GLN A 73 1.93 -9.63 8.41
CA GLN A 73 0.95 -10.62 8.87
C GLN A 73 -0.05 -11.00 7.78
N LEU A 74 -0.46 -10.06 6.91
CA LEU A 74 -1.32 -10.39 5.78
C LEU A 74 -0.60 -11.31 4.79
N VAL A 75 0.62 -10.95 4.38
CA VAL A 75 1.41 -11.72 3.40
C VAL A 75 1.74 -13.13 3.91
N GLU A 76 2.16 -13.26 5.17
CA GLU A 76 2.48 -14.55 5.79
C GLU A 76 1.28 -15.49 5.88
N ASN A 77 0.07 -14.93 5.99
CA ASN A 77 -1.16 -15.70 6.18
C ASN A 77 -2.03 -15.78 4.92
N LEU A 78 -1.56 -15.24 3.79
CA LEU A 78 -2.30 -15.22 2.53
C LEU A 78 -2.67 -16.63 2.03
N PHE A 79 -1.78 -17.59 2.27
CA PHE A 79 -1.95 -19.01 1.90
C PHE A 79 -2.17 -19.92 3.12
N SER A 80 -2.70 -19.37 4.22
CA SER A 80 -3.04 -20.17 5.39
C SER A 80 -4.26 -21.08 5.13
N LEU A 81 -4.37 -22.17 5.90
CA LEU A 81 -5.53 -23.04 5.83
C LEU A 81 -6.81 -22.23 6.10
N PRO A 82 -7.92 -22.52 5.38
CA PRO A 82 -9.18 -21.80 5.50
C PRO A 82 -9.97 -22.22 6.76
N LEU A 83 -9.30 -22.26 7.92
CA LEU A 83 -9.87 -22.67 9.20
C LEU A 83 -9.99 -21.46 10.12
N ASN A 84 -11.23 -21.05 10.42
CA ASN A 84 -11.50 -19.89 11.29
C ASN A 84 -11.55 -20.29 12.77
N VAL A 85 -10.39 -20.64 13.34
CA VAL A 85 -10.22 -20.98 14.76
C VAL A 85 -9.33 -19.95 15.48
N PRO A 86 -9.35 -19.83 16.82
CA PRO A 86 -8.43 -18.97 17.55
C PRO A 86 -6.97 -19.22 17.15
N PHE A 87 -6.19 -18.14 17.03
CA PHE A 87 -4.76 -18.16 16.64
C PHE A 87 -4.44 -18.73 15.25
N SER A 88 -5.45 -19.12 14.46
CA SER A 88 -5.26 -19.55 13.07
C SER A 88 -4.64 -18.46 12.19
N GLY A 89 -3.94 -18.89 11.14
CA GLY A 89 -3.41 -17.97 10.14
C GLY A 89 -4.51 -17.13 9.48
N LEU A 90 -5.65 -17.75 9.13
CA LEU A 90 -6.79 -17.04 8.55
C LEU A 90 -7.25 -15.89 9.44
N ARG A 91 -7.37 -16.11 10.76
CA ARG A 91 -7.81 -15.07 11.69
C ARG A 91 -6.77 -13.94 11.84
N LYS A 92 -5.47 -14.26 11.82
CA LYS A 92 -4.39 -13.27 11.80
C LYS A 92 -4.43 -12.44 10.51
N GLY A 93 -4.57 -13.08 9.36
CA GLY A 93 -4.68 -12.43 8.05
C GLY A 93 -5.90 -11.52 7.93
N ILE A 94 -7.07 -11.95 8.44
CA ILE A 94 -8.28 -11.11 8.49
C ILE A 94 -8.05 -9.86 9.35
N LYS A 95 -7.49 -10.02 10.56
CA LYS A 95 -7.21 -8.87 11.44
C LYS A 95 -6.22 -7.89 10.79
N ALA A 96 -5.18 -8.41 10.15
CA ALA A 96 -4.21 -7.62 9.40
C ALA A 96 -4.86 -6.84 8.25
N ARG A 97 -5.68 -7.50 7.43
CA ARG A 97 -6.44 -6.88 6.35
C ARG A 97 -7.33 -5.75 6.86
N ASP A 98 -8.05 -5.97 7.96
CA ASP A 98 -8.98 -4.98 8.50
C ASP A 98 -8.23 -3.72 8.96
N LEU A 99 -7.05 -3.87 9.57
CA LEU A 99 -6.20 -2.73 9.92
C LEU A 99 -5.70 -1.98 8.67
N LEU A 100 -5.15 -2.69 7.69
CA LEU A 100 -4.70 -2.09 6.42
C LEU A 100 -5.85 -1.31 5.74
N HIS A 101 -7.07 -1.86 5.78
CA HIS A 101 -8.25 -1.22 5.24
C HIS A 101 -8.56 0.10 5.95
N THR A 102 -8.46 0.17 7.27
CA THR A 102 -8.65 1.42 8.03
C THR A 102 -7.66 2.50 7.60
N TYR A 103 -6.39 2.15 7.41
CA TYR A 103 -5.38 3.11 6.94
C TYR A 103 -5.62 3.56 5.48
N MET A 104 -6.04 2.65 4.60
CA MET A 104 -6.41 3.00 3.23
C MET A 104 -7.64 3.91 3.18
N GLU A 105 -8.66 3.64 3.99
CA GLU A 105 -9.87 4.47 4.09
C GLU A 105 -9.51 5.89 4.53
N LYS A 106 -8.67 6.02 5.56
CA LYS A 106 -8.14 7.31 6.00
C LYS A 106 -7.39 8.04 4.87
N ALA A 107 -6.52 7.33 4.14
CA ALA A 107 -5.78 7.89 3.00
C ALA A 107 -6.72 8.47 1.94
N ILE A 108 -7.73 7.69 1.55
CA ILE A 108 -8.70 8.09 0.51
C ILE A 108 -9.52 9.30 0.98
N LEU A 109 -10.01 9.29 2.22
CA LEU A 109 -10.78 10.42 2.77
C LEU A 109 -9.95 11.71 2.80
N GLU A 110 -8.69 11.65 3.23
CA GLU A 110 -7.78 12.79 3.22
C GLU A 110 -7.56 13.33 1.80
N LYS A 111 -7.44 12.45 0.80
CA LYS A 111 -7.30 12.85 -0.61
C LYS A 111 -8.56 13.48 -1.18
N LEU A 112 -9.74 12.93 -0.86
CA LEU A 112 -11.03 13.47 -1.32
C LEU A 112 -11.34 14.85 -0.74
N GLN A 113 -10.89 15.13 0.49
CA GLN A 113 -11.07 16.42 1.15
C GLN A 113 -10.04 17.48 0.71
N ARG A 114 -8.96 17.07 0.03
CA ARG A 114 -7.88 17.96 -0.38
C ARG A 114 -8.37 18.86 -1.53
N LYS A 115 -8.36 20.18 -1.30
CA LYS A 115 -8.86 21.20 -2.24
C LYS A 115 -7.82 21.72 -3.22
N ASP A 116 -6.55 21.35 -3.05
CA ASP A 116 -5.44 21.84 -3.86
C ASP A 116 -5.22 20.94 -5.09
N PRO A 117 -5.52 21.41 -6.31
CA PRO A 117 -5.35 20.64 -7.55
C PRO A 117 -3.88 20.51 -8.00
N ASP A 118 -2.96 21.30 -7.45
CA ASP A 118 -1.52 21.28 -7.78
C ASP A 118 -0.68 20.44 -6.78
N ALA A 119 -1.33 19.80 -5.80
CA ALA A 119 -0.67 18.89 -4.89
C ALA A 119 -0.02 17.70 -5.64
N HIS A 120 1.17 17.29 -5.17
CA HIS A 120 1.96 16.20 -5.73
C HIS A 120 1.11 14.96 -6.02
N ARG A 121 1.01 14.57 -7.30
CA ARG A 121 0.19 13.44 -7.75
C ARG A 121 0.87 12.12 -7.47
N ASP A 122 0.29 11.35 -6.55
CA ASP A 122 0.70 9.97 -6.29
C ASP A 122 -0.21 8.96 -6.99
N ALA A 123 0.12 7.67 -6.85
CA ALA A 123 -0.64 6.58 -7.45
C ALA A 123 -2.11 6.58 -7.00
N LEU A 124 -2.36 6.89 -5.73
CA LEU A 124 -3.71 6.95 -5.19
C LEU A 124 -4.51 8.10 -5.81
N ASP A 125 -3.90 9.26 -6.04
CA ASP A 125 -4.54 10.37 -6.78
C ASP A 125 -4.94 9.96 -8.20
N PHE A 126 -4.05 9.25 -8.92
CA PHE A 126 -4.37 8.75 -10.26
C PHE A 126 -5.54 7.76 -10.25
N ILE A 127 -5.60 6.88 -9.25
CA ILE A 127 -6.69 5.93 -9.10
C ILE A 127 -8.01 6.66 -8.83
N ILE A 128 -8.03 7.56 -7.84
CA ILE A 128 -9.21 8.35 -7.44
C ILE A 128 -9.74 9.18 -8.61
N ASN A 129 -8.87 9.91 -9.30
CA ASN A 129 -9.28 10.76 -10.42
C ASN A 129 -9.78 9.93 -11.61
N SER A 130 -9.15 8.79 -11.90
CA SER A 130 -9.58 7.94 -13.01
C SER A 130 -10.96 7.32 -12.78
N ALA A 131 -11.35 6.98 -11.53
CA ALA A 131 -12.71 6.48 -11.30
C ALA A 131 -13.76 7.58 -11.40
N LYS A 132 -13.45 8.80 -10.92
CA LYS A 132 -14.31 9.98 -11.14
C LYS A 132 -14.57 10.24 -12.63
N GLU A 133 -13.52 10.12 -13.47
CA GLU A 133 -13.63 10.22 -14.93
C GLU A 133 -14.56 9.16 -15.55
N HIS A 134 -14.68 7.98 -14.92
CA HIS A 134 -15.55 6.90 -15.38
C HIS A 134 -16.95 6.91 -14.76
N GLY A 135 -17.30 7.96 -13.99
CA GLY A 135 -18.60 8.06 -13.33
C GLY A 135 -18.79 7.05 -12.18
N GLN A 136 -17.72 6.40 -11.75
CA GLN A 136 -17.69 5.62 -10.52
C GLN A 136 -17.39 6.59 -9.37
N ASP A 137 -18.43 6.94 -8.63
CA ASP A 137 -18.22 7.57 -7.33
C ASP A 137 -17.44 6.57 -6.48
N PHE A 138 -16.21 6.93 -6.07
CA PHE A 138 -15.37 6.22 -5.10
C PHE A 138 -16.08 6.17 -3.74
N THR A 139 -17.21 5.48 -3.70
CA THR A 139 -18.02 5.27 -2.53
C THR A 139 -17.37 4.09 -1.84
N MET A 140 -17.15 4.16 -0.53
CA MET A 140 -16.55 3.09 0.28
C MET A 140 -17.20 1.71 0.08
N GLN A 141 -18.40 1.66 -0.53
CA GLN A 141 -19.10 0.45 -0.92
C GLN A 141 -18.56 -0.19 -2.21
N GLU A 142 -18.09 0.55 -3.22
CA GLU A 142 -17.48 -0.05 -4.43
C GLU A 142 -16.09 -0.64 -4.12
N LEU A 143 -15.29 0.01 -3.26
CA LEU A 143 -14.08 -0.59 -2.68
C LEU A 143 -14.37 -1.90 -1.93
N LYS A 144 -15.53 -2.00 -1.26
CA LYS A 144 -16.02 -3.23 -0.62
C LYS A 144 -16.54 -4.27 -1.61
N VAL A 145 -17.03 -3.87 -2.78
CA VAL A 145 -17.63 -4.76 -3.79
C VAL A 145 -16.57 -5.31 -4.74
N THR A 146 -15.63 -4.48 -5.20
CA THR A 146 -14.44 -4.94 -5.94
C THR A 146 -13.56 -5.86 -5.07
N SER A 147 -13.53 -5.64 -3.74
CA SER A 147 -12.90 -6.57 -2.78
C SER A 147 -13.77 -7.75 -2.33
N ARG A 148 -15.07 -7.80 -2.65
CA ARG A 148 -15.97 -8.92 -2.30
C ARG A 148 -16.30 -9.85 -3.45
N LEU A 149 -16.25 -9.42 -4.72
CA LEU A 149 -16.71 -10.25 -5.84
C LEU A 149 -15.65 -10.54 -6.90
N ASP A 150 -14.65 -9.68 -7.08
CA ASP A 150 -13.55 -9.96 -8.02
C ASP A 150 -12.32 -10.57 -7.32
N TYR A 151 -12.22 -10.45 -5.98
CA TYR A 151 -11.04 -10.87 -5.23
C TYR A 151 -10.83 -12.38 -5.12
N TYR A 152 -11.87 -13.21 -5.22
CA TYR A 152 -11.68 -14.67 -5.23
C TYR A 152 -11.36 -15.21 -6.63
N HIS A 153 -11.70 -14.49 -7.70
CA HIS A 153 -11.44 -14.93 -9.07
C HIS A 153 -10.17 -14.28 -9.67
N ALA A 154 -9.89 -13.01 -9.33
CA ALA A 154 -8.68 -12.30 -9.76
C ALA A 154 -7.43 -12.75 -8.97
N LEU A 155 -7.56 -12.99 -7.66
CA LEU A 155 -6.40 -13.42 -6.85
C LEU A 155 -5.98 -14.87 -7.16
N TYR A 156 -6.89 -15.71 -7.67
CA TYR A 156 -6.60 -17.06 -8.16
C TYR A 156 -5.95 -17.08 -9.56
N LEU A 157 -6.22 -16.09 -10.42
CA LEU A 157 -5.69 -16.03 -11.80
C LEU A 157 -4.46 -15.13 -11.97
N GLU A 158 -4.36 -14.00 -11.25
CA GLU A 158 -3.23 -13.07 -11.40
C GLU A 158 -1.98 -13.48 -10.63
N ILE A 159 -2.10 -14.30 -9.57
CA ILE A 159 -0.94 -14.84 -8.84
C ILE A 159 -0.33 -16.06 -9.57
N PHE A 160 -1.07 -16.74 -10.45
CA PHE A 160 -0.63 -18.00 -11.11
C PHE A 160 -0.24 -17.85 -12.60
N LEU A 161 -0.44 -16.69 -13.23
CA LEU A 161 -0.12 -16.47 -14.65
C LEU A 161 0.94 -15.39 -14.93
N ARG A 162 1.80 -15.04 -13.96
CA ARG A 162 3.13 -14.50 -14.26
C ARG A 162 4.17 -14.71 -13.18
#